data_AF-A0A644ZLQ7-F1
#
_entry.id   AF-A0A644ZLQ7-F1
#
_cell.length_a   1.000
_cell.length_b   1.000
_cell.length_c   1.000
_cell.angle_alpha   90.00
_cell.angle_beta   90.00
_cell.angle_gamma   90.00
#
_symmetry.space_group_name_H-M   'P 1'
#
loop_
_entity.id
_entity.type
_entity.pdbx_description
1 polymer ?
#
loop_
_entity_poly.entity_id
_entity_poly.type
_entity_poly.pdbx_seq_one_letter_code
_entity_poly.pdbx_strand_id
1 'polypeptide(L)'
;MLPGHAYIAPGGKHFSITRSGANYVAVVDDAPPVNRHKPSVEVLFKSVAASAGRNAYGIMLTGMGADGATAMREMRDAGSYNLVQDESTCIVFGMPREAIAHGAADEVLPLPQIAHALLTKLRGGSDQVHHRI
;
A
#
# COMPACT_ATOMS: atom_id res chain seq x y z
N MET A 1 -10.38 4.56 10.48
CA MET A 1 -10.46 3.67 9.31
C MET A 1 -11.45 2.57 9.64
N LEU A 2 -12.51 2.43 8.85
CA LEU A 2 -13.57 1.44 9.09
C LEU A 2 -13.64 0.43 7.94
N PRO A 3 -14.05 -0.83 8.20
CA PRO A 3 -14.37 -1.79 7.15
C PRO A 3 -15.46 -1.28 6.19
N GLY A 4 -15.47 -1.77 4.95
CA GLY A 4 -16.48 -1.41 3.95
C GLY A 4 -16.33 0.01 3.38
N HIS A 5 -15.20 0.67 3.61
CA HIS A 5 -14.92 2.02 3.12
C HIS A 5 -13.65 2.06 2.30
N ALA A 6 -13.63 2.94 1.30
CA ALA A 6 -12.43 3.37 0.61
C ALA A 6 -12.20 4.86 0.89
N TYR A 7 -10.98 5.22 1.26
CA TYR A 7 -10.58 6.60 1.53
C TYR A 7 -9.63 7.07 0.43
N ILE A 8 -9.94 8.23 -0.17
CA ILE A 8 -9.14 8.80 -1.25
C ILE A 8 -8.41 10.02 -0.71
N ALA A 9 -7.10 10.09 -0.94
CA ALA A 9 -6.28 11.23 -0.54
C ALA A 9 -6.78 12.51 -1.22
N PRO A 10 -7.05 13.60 -0.46
CA PRO A 10 -7.45 14.86 -1.06
C PRO A 10 -6.28 15.50 -1.82
N GLY A 11 -6.56 16.04 -3.01
CA GLY A 11 -5.56 16.75 -3.81
C GLY A 11 -4.95 17.93 -3.05
N GLY A 12 -3.64 18.14 -3.20
CA GLY A 12 -2.94 19.25 -2.56
C GLY A 12 -2.63 19.05 -1.07
N LYS A 13 -2.93 17.88 -0.48
CA LYS A 13 -2.56 17.52 0.89
C LYS A 13 -1.94 16.14 0.94
N HIS A 14 -1.21 15.83 2.01
CA HIS A 14 -0.78 14.46 2.28
C HIS A 14 -1.87 13.69 3.02
N PHE A 15 -1.91 12.39 2.76
CA PHE A 15 -2.80 11.44 3.43
C PHE A 15 -1.93 10.32 4.00
N SER A 16 -2.03 10.11 5.31
CA SER A 16 -1.30 9.10 6.04
C SER A 16 -2.23 8.39 7.02
N ILE A 17 -1.76 7.27 7.59
CA ILE A 17 -2.45 6.61 8.70
C ILE A 17 -1.61 6.63 9.97
N THR A 18 -2.30 6.72 11.10
CA THR A 18 -1.70 6.58 12.43
C THR A 18 -2.55 5.66 13.30
N ARG A 19 -2.06 5.34 14.50
CA ARG A 19 -2.84 4.65 15.54
C ARG A 19 -3.23 5.63 16.65
N SER A 20 -4.50 5.57 17.03
CA SER A 20 -5.02 6.16 18.26
C SER A 20 -5.63 5.05 19.10
N GLY A 21 -4.89 4.62 20.14
CA GLY A 21 -5.21 3.41 20.89
C GLY A 21 -5.26 2.18 19.98
N ALA A 22 -6.39 1.46 19.99
CA ALA A 22 -6.61 0.27 19.17
C ALA A 22 -7.05 0.58 17.73
N ASN A 23 -7.31 1.85 17.39
CA ASN A 23 -7.93 2.22 16.12
C ASN A 23 -6.93 2.85 15.16
N TYR A 24 -7.05 2.51 13.87
CA TYR A 24 -6.38 3.27 12.80
C TYR A 24 -7.15 4.55 12.50
N VAL A 25 -6.43 5.66 12.39
CA VAL A 25 -6.98 6.99 12.09
C VAL A 25 -6.29 7.53 10.84
N ALA A 26 -7.08 8.11 9.93
CA ALA A 26 -6.55 8.82 8.78
C ALA A 26 -6.11 10.21 9.21
N VAL A 27 -4.93 10.63 8.77
CA VAL A 27 -4.38 11.96 9.01
C VAL A 27 -4.23 12.64 7.66
N VAL A 28 -4.72 13.87 7.60
CA VAL A 28 -4.59 14.73 6.43
C VAL A 28 -3.90 16.00 6.87
N ASP A 29 -2.75 16.27 6.27
CA ASP A 29 -1.91 17.43 6.61
C ASP A 29 -1.43 18.15 5.34
N ASP A 30 -0.93 19.36 5.53
CA ASP A 30 -0.41 20.22 4.46
C ASP A 30 1.12 20.31 4.49
N ALA A 31 1.80 19.19 4.80
CA ALA A 31 3.25 19.13 4.73
C ALA A 31 3.78 19.44 3.31
N PRO A 32 5.06 19.85 3.17
CA PRO A 32 5.67 20.08 1.88
C PRO A 32 5.64 18.83 0.97
N PRO A 33 5.58 19.00 -0.37
CA PRO A 33 5.54 17.87 -1.30
C PRO A 33 6.71 16.90 -1.14
N VAL A 34 6.41 15.60 -1.26
CA VAL A 34 7.40 14.51 -1.26
C VAL A 34 7.50 13.96 -2.68
N ASN A 35 8.73 13.78 -3.18
CA ASN A 35 8.97 13.40 -4.59
C ASN A 35 8.28 14.33 -5.60
N ARG A 36 8.08 15.61 -5.26
CA ARG A 36 7.31 16.61 -6.03
C ARG A 36 5.81 16.31 -6.15
N HIS A 37 5.30 15.35 -5.38
CA HIS A 37 3.89 14.96 -5.35
C HIS A 37 3.23 15.37 -4.03
N LYS A 38 1.97 15.81 -4.14
CA LYS A 38 1.09 16.10 -3.00
C LYS A 38 -0.37 15.89 -3.44
N PRO A 39 -0.99 14.72 -3.15
CA PRO A 39 -0.52 13.65 -2.27
C PRO A 39 0.63 12.82 -2.86
N SER A 40 1.46 12.25 -1.98
CA SER A 40 2.54 11.32 -2.33
C SER A 40 2.27 9.93 -1.75
N VAL A 41 2.50 8.91 -2.56
CA VAL A 41 2.40 7.48 -2.19
C VAL A 41 3.46 7.13 -1.16
N GLU A 42 4.64 7.74 -1.24
CA GLU A 42 5.72 7.56 -0.26
C GLU A 42 5.26 7.86 1.16
N VAL A 43 4.51 8.95 1.36
CA VAL A 43 3.97 9.34 2.68
C VAL A 43 2.95 8.32 3.18
N LEU A 44 2.05 7.87 2.31
CA LEU A 44 1.05 6.85 2.67
C LEU A 44 1.74 5.55 3.07
N PHE A 45 2.60 4.99 2.22
CA PHE A 45 3.24 3.70 2.46
C PHE A 45 4.15 3.70 3.68
N LYS A 46 4.91 4.78 3.93
CA LYS A 46 5.70 4.91 5.16
C LYS A 46 4.84 4.88 6.42
N SER A 47 3.73 5.61 6.40
CA SER A 47 2.81 5.63 7.54
C SER A 47 2.14 4.27 7.78
N VAL A 48 1.87 3.51 6.70
CA VAL A 48 1.32 2.15 6.78
C VAL A 48 2.35 1.17 7.32
N ALA A 49 3.60 1.22 6.83
CA ALA A 49 4.69 0.40 7.33
C ALA A 49 4.87 0.60 8.86
N ALA A 50 4.89 1.86 9.31
CA ALA A 50 5.05 2.20 10.72
C ALA A 50 3.83 1.82 11.59
N SER A 51 2.61 2.04 11.10
CA SER A 51 1.40 1.90 11.92
C SER A 51 0.78 0.50 11.85
N ALA A 52 0.80 -0.14 10.68
CA ALA A 52 0.11 -1.41 10.43
C ALA A 52 1.07 -2.59 10.23
N GLY A 53 2.25 -2.36 9.64
CA GLY A 53 3.26 -3.38 9.35
C GLY A 53 2.64 -4.60 8.67
N ARG A 54 2.85 -5.79 9.23
CA ARG A 54 2.28 -7.05 8.73
C ARG A 54 0.76 -7.12 8.56
N ASN A 55 0.00 -6.21 9.18
CA ASN A 55 -1.46 -6.18 9.08
C ASN A 55 -1.96 -5.39 7.86
N ALA A 56 -1.07 -5.02 6.94
CA ALA A 56 -1.39 -4.29 5.71
C ALA A 56 -0.96 -5.06 4.47
N TYR A 57 -1.63 -4.74 3.37
CA TYR A 57 -1.27 -5.14 2.02
C TYR A 57 -0.91 -3.89 1.23
N GLY A 58 0.26 -3.88 0.59
CA GLY A 58 0.69 -2.81 -0.31
C GLY A 58 0.32 -3.15 -1.75
N ILE A 59 -0.24 -2.20 -2.49
CA ILE A 59 -0.60 -2.40 -3.90
C ILE A 59 -0.08 -1.24 -4.73
N MET A 60 0.84 -1.52 -5.67
CA MET A 60 1.35 -0.53 -6.62
C MET A 60 0.74 -0.77 -8.00
N LEU A 61 0.03 0.22 -8.51
CA LEU A 61 -0.62 0.18 -9.82
C LEU A 61 0.12 1.07 -10.83
N THR A 62 -0.33 1.01 -12.08
CA THR A 62 0.15 1.83 -13.20
C THR A 62 0.33 3.29 -12.80
N GLY A 63 1.43 3.89 -13.25
CA GLY A 63 1.79 5.25 -12.88
C GLY A 63 3.19 5.61 -13.36
N MET A 64 3.45 6.91 -13.51
CA MET A 64 4.75 7.41 -13.92
C MET A 64 5.67 7.70 -12.72
N GLY A 65 6.98 7.60 -12.93
CA GLY A 65 7.98 7.91 -11.90
C GLY A 65 8.16 6.79 -10.88
N ALA A 66 8.68 7.16 -9.70
CA ALA A 66 9.13 6.23 -8.66
C ALA A 66 8.46 6.48 -7.29
N ASP A 67 7.41 7.30 -7.24
CA ASP A 67 6.79 7.70 -5.96
C ASP A 67 6.24 6.48 -5.21
N GLY A 68 6.71 6.26 -3.99
CA GLY A 68 6.31 5.12 -3.17
C GLY A 68 7.09 3.83 -3.41
N ALA A 69 8.03 3.75 -4.37
CA ALA A 69 8.77 2.52 -4.63
C ALA A 69 9.67 2.11 -3.45
N THR A 70 10.39 3.08 -2.87
CA THR A 70 11.21 2.86 -1.67
C THR A 70 10.32 2.60 -0.44
N ALA A 71 9.27 3.40 -0.22
CA ALA A 71 8.34 3.16 0.89
C ALA A 71 7.61 1.81 0.80
N MET A 72 7.32 1.32 -0.41
CA MET A 72 6.72 -0.02 -0.58
C MET A 72 7.70 -1.10 -0.14
N ARG A 73 9.01 -0.92 -0.38
CA ARG A 73 10.02 -1.82 0.16
C ARG A 73 10.03 -1.79 1.68
N GLU A 74 9.92 -0.61 2.30
CA GLU A 74 9.79 -0.49 3.75
C GLU A 74 8.54 -1.19 4.29
N MET A 75 7.41 -1.15 3.57
CA MET A 75 6.22 -1.94 3.92
C MET A 75 6.53 -3.44 3.94
N ARG A 76 7.23 -3.95 2.92
CA ARG A 76 7.63 -5.36 2.85
C ARG A 76 8.54 -5.76 4.00
N ASP A 77 9.55 -4.93 4.28
CA ASP A 77 10.49 -5.18 5.37
C ASP A 77 9.79 -5.13 6.74
N ALA A 78 8.71 -4.36 6.88
CA ALA A 78 7.81 -4.35 8.05
C ALA A 78 6.80 -5.52 8.08
N GLY A 79 6.86 -6.41 7.10
CA GLY A 79 6.06 -7.65 7.00
C GLY A 79 4.74 -7.51 6.25
N SER A 80 4.44 -6.35 5.63
CA SER A 80 3.27 -6.22 4.76
C SER A 80 3.43 -7.12 3.52
N TYR A 81 2.31 -7.58 2.97
CA TYR A 81 2.31 -8.35 1.72
C TYR A 81 2.05 -7.44 0.53
N ASN A 82 2.94 -7.47 -0.45
CA ASN A 82 2.96 -6.47 -1.50
C ASN A 82 2.66 -7.05 -2.88
N LEU A 83 1.65 -6.49 -3.55
CA LEU A 83 1.26 -6.81 -4.92
C LEU A 83 1.64 -5.65 -5.85
N VAL A 84 2.22 -5.95 -7.00
CA VAL A 84 2.57 -4.94 -8.01
C VAL A 84 1.90 -5.29 -9.33
N GLN A 85 1.36 -4.29 -10.03
CA GLN A 85 0.74 -4.49 -11.33
C GLN A 85 1.78 -4.86 -12.39
N ASP A 86 1.46 -5.85 -13.21
CA ASP A 86 2.30 -6.29 -14.32
C ASP A 86 2.33 -5.29 -15.49
N GLU A 87 3.38 -5.35 -16.30
CA GLU A 87 3.56 -4.47 -17.45
C GLU A 87 2.46 -4.61 -18.52
N SER A 88 1.96 -5.82 -18.77
CA SER A 88 0.99 -6.07 -19.85
C SER A 88 -0.36 -5.38 -19.65
N THR A 89 -0.70 -5.03 -18.40
CA THR A 89 -1.93 -4.31 -18.08
C THR A 89 -1.70 -2.86 -17.66
N CYS A 90 -0.45 -2.41 -17.54
CA CYS A 90 -0.13 -1.02 -17.24
C CYS A 90 -0.31 -0.13 -18.47
N ILE A 91 -0.82 1.08 -18.26
CA ILE A 91 -0.76 2.15 -19.25
C ILE A 91 0.64 2.79 -19.23
N VAL A 92 1.18 3.00 -18.03
CA VAL A 92 2.55 3.46 -17.81
C VAL A 92 3.18 2.57 -16.74
N PHE A 93 4.14 1.75 -17.16
CA PHE A 93 4.89 0.86 -16.28
C PHE A 93 6.10 1.58 -15.65
N GLY A 94 5.85 2.70 -14.97
CA GLY A 94 6.87 3.47 -14.23
C GLY A 94 6.95 3.02 -12.77
N MET A 95 5.97 3.43 -11.97
CA MET A 95 5.94 3.14 -10.53
C MET A 95 6.00 1.63 -10.22
N PRO A 96 5.26 0.75 -10.94
CA PRO A 96 5.41 -0.68 -10.75
C PRO A 96 6.83 -1.21 -11.04
N ARG A 97 7.47 -0.72 -12.12
CA ARG A 97 8.84 -1.12 -12.48
C ARG A 97 9.83 -0.75 -11.38
N GLU A 98 9.73 0.47 -10.85
CA GLU A 98 10.59 0.94 -9.77
C GLU A 98 10.36 0.12 -8.48
N ALA A 99 9.11 -0.16 -8.12
CA ALA A 99 8.81 -1.00 -6.95
C ALA A 99 9.41 -2.41 -7.09
N ILE A 100 9.35 -3.01 -8.28
CA ILE A 100 9.99 -4.31 -8.58
C ILE A 100 11.52 -4.19 -8.46
N ALA A 101 12.13 -3.15 -9.04
CA ALA A 101 13.57 -2.93 -8.99
C ALA A 101 14.10 -2.76 -7.55
N HIS A 102 13.31 -2.15 -6.66
CA HIS A 102 13.62 -2.04 -5.23
C HIS A 102 13.38 -3.34 -4.44
N GLY A 103 12.90 -4.41 -5.08
CA GLY A 103 12.58 -5.68 -4.43
C GLY A 103 11.38 -5.57 -3.48
N ALA A 104 10.46 -4.65 -3.76
CA ALA A 104 9.30 -4.39 -2.93
C ALA A 104 8.12 -5.35 -3.18
N ALA A 105 8.13 -6.08 -4.30
CA ALA A 105 7.03 -6.96 -4.71
C ALA A 105 7.16 -8.37 -4.13
N ASP A 106 6.08 -8.91 -3.57
CA ASP A 106 5.95 -10.34 -3.28
C ASP A 106 5.30 -11.09 -4.46
N GLU A 107 4.33 -10.47 -5.13
CA GLU A 107 3.76 -10.96 -6.39
C GLU A 107 3.62 -9.82 -7.41
N VAL A 108 3.81 -10.15 -8.70
CA VAL A 108 3.55 -9.25 -9.84
C VAL A 108 2.42 -9.85 -10.65
N LEU A 109 1.30 -9.14 -10.76
CA LEU A 109 0.04 -9.68 -11.31
C LEU A 109 -0.63 -8.71 -12.28
N PRO A 110 -1.32 -9.21 -13.31
CA PRO A 110 -2.15 -8.36 -14.15
C PRO A 110 -3.33 -7.79 -13.40
N LEU A 111 -3.73 -6.56 -13.75
CA LEU A 111 -4.77 -5.78 -13.06
C LEU A 111 -6.05 -6.59 -12.76
N PRO A 112 -6.60 -7.41 -13.69
CA PRO A 112 -7.80 -8.21 -13.42
C PRO A 112 -7.63 -9.26 -12.30
N GLN A 113 -6.41 -9.66 -11.98
CA GLN A 113 -6.12 -10.70 -10.97
C GLN A 113 -5.83 -10.13 -9.58
N ILE A 114 -5.42 -8.86 -9.48
CA ILE A 114 -4.98 -8.24 -8.21
C ILE A 114 -6.07 -8.32 -7.13
N ALA A 115 -7.30 -7.95 -7.45
CA ALA A 115 -8.40 -7.94 -6.47
C ALA A 115 -8.72 -9.35 -5.95
N HIS A 116 -8.72 -10.36 -6.83
CA HIS A 116 -8.97 -11.74 -6.45
C HIS A 116 -7.85 -12.30 -5.56
N ALA A 117 -6.59 -12.04 -5.92
CA ALA A 117 -5.44 -12.43 -5.12
C ALA A 117 -5.48 -11.80 -3.72
N LEU A 118 -5.76 -10.49 -3.63
CA LEU A 118 -5.89 -9.78 -2.36
C LEU A 118 -6.96 -10.40 -1.45
N LEU A 119 -8.17 -10.62 -1.98
CA LEU A 119 -9.28 -11.19 -1.19
C LEU A 119 -8.97 -12.62 -0.72
N THR A 120 -8.28 -13.41 -1.54
CA THR A 120 -7.87 -14.78 -1.18
C THR A 120 -6.89 -14.76 0.00
N LYS A 121 -5.88 -13.87 -0.03
CA LYS A 121 -4.91 -13.73 1.06
C LYS A 121 -5.55 -13.21 2.35
N LEU A 122 -6.45 -12.23 2.26
CA LEU A 122 -7.20 -11.71 3.41
C LEU A 122 -7.99 -12.81 4.13
N ARG A 123 -8.61 -13.72 3.37
CA ARG A 123 -9.35 -14.88 3.93
C ARG A 123 -8.43 -15.93 4.54
N GLY A 124 -7.27 -16.19 3.94
CA GLY A 124 -6.29 -17.16 4.44
C GLY A 124 -5.64 -16.77 5.78
N GLY A 125 -5.66 -15.49 6.15
CA GLY A 125 -5.15 -15.00 7.44
C GLY A 125 -6.15 -15.12 8.61
N SER A 126 -7.45 -15.21 8.32
CA SER A 126 -8.52 -15.25 9.35
C SER A 126 -8.73 -16.62 10.00
N ASP A 127 -8.33 -17.72 9.35
CA ASP A 127 -8.56 -19.08 9.86
C ASP A 127 -7.66 -19.48 11.03
N GLN A 128 -6.62 -18.71 11.37
CA GLN A 128 -5.75 -19.00 12.52
C GLN A 128 -6.15 -18.31 13.84
N VAL A 129 -7.19 -17.46 13.84
CA VAL A 129 -7.58 -16.71 15.06
C VAL A 129 -8.68 -17.42 15.86
N HIS A 130 -9.34 -18.45 15.31
CA HIS A 130 -10.31 -19.28 16.02
C HIS A 130 -9.69 -20.61 16.43
N HIS A 131 -8.89 -20.66 17.49
CA HIS A 131 -8.72 -21.83 18.39
C HIS A 131 -7.57 -21.58 19.38
N ARG A 132 -7.83 -20.77 20.41
CA ARG A 132 -7.17 -20.92 21.71
C ARG A 132 -8.24 -20.75 22.78
N ILE A 133 -8.74 -21.89 23.24
CA ILE A 133 -9.47 -22.07 24.50
C ILE A 133 -8.40 -22.14 25.60
#